data_AF-A0A8T5ATV6-F1
#
_entry.id   AF-A0A8T5ATV6-F1
#
_cell.length_a   1.000
_cell.length_b   1.000
_cell.length_c   1.000
_cell.angle_alpha   90.00
_cell.angle_beta   90.00
_cell.angle_gamma   90.00
#
_symmetry.space_group_name_H-M   'P 1'
#
loop_
_entity.id
_entity.type
_entity.pdbx_description
1 polymer ?
#
loop_
_entity_poly.entity_id
_entity_poly.type
_entity_poly.pdbx_seq_one_letter_code
_entity_poly.pdbx_strand_id
1 'polypeptide(L)'
;MKSMPEKPNPFHAIYRKLNTMDEEKIIDLSILEEFQKLQAEFSEIEARCIKDQKLAIEDAFIIYHASRSSRMILEKISQRFKEAEKQHENPIIVDLSKNIFPHMNDLYNLISACKREMPKNFRSLILQRLKSLRDAAAASSMLPSITEEKRGISKIMLRKSFQNIADDFQAMLNEE
;
A
#
# COMPACT_ATOMS: atom_id res chain seq x y z
N MET A 1 -8.90 -16.90 -28.98
CA MET A 1 -8.80 -16.29 -27.64
C MET A 1 -8.98 -14.79 -27.79
N LYS A 2 -10.04 -14.20 -27.24
CA LYS A 2 -10.19 -12.73 -27.18
C LYS A 2 -9.27 -12.23 -26.06
N SER A 3 -8.23 -11.48 -26.38
CA SER A 3 -7.42 -10.78 -25.38
C SER A 3 -8.35 -9.81 -24.64
N MET A 4 -8.52 -10.01 -23.33
CA MET A 4 -9.16 -8.98 -22.51
C MET A 4 -8.33 -7.70 -22.63
N PRO A 5 -8.94 -6.51 -22.76
CA PRO A 5 -8.20 -5.27 -22.76
C PRO A 5 -7.42 -5.18 -21.44
N GLU A 6 -6.09 -5.07 -21.55
CA GLU A 6 -5.26 -4.78 -20.38
C GLU A 6 -5.74 -3.47 -19.78
N LYS A 7 -6.12 -3.50 -18.50
CA LYS A 7 -6.40 -2.27 -17.77
C LYS A 7 -5.14 -1.41 -17.83
N PRO A 8 -5.22 -0.13 -18.22
CA PRO A 8 -4.07 0.75 -18.25
C PRO A 8 -3.45 0.84 -16.85
N ASN A 9 -2.11 0.81 -16.76
CA ASN A 9 -1.39 0.89 -15.49
C ASN A 9 -1.77 2.20 -14.76
N PRO A 10 -2.27 2.14 -13.51
CA PRO A 10 -2.76 3.32 -12.77
C PRO A 10 -1.65 4.33 -12.46
N PHE A 11 -0.37 3.94 -12.51
CA PHE A 11 0.78 4.80 -12.26
C PHE A 11 1.15 5.69 -13.46
N HIS A 12 0.69 5.38 -14.68
CA HIS A 12 1.09 6.15 -15.87
C HIS A 12 0.69 7.63 -15.79
N ALA A 13 -0.52 7.91 -15.30
CA ALA A 13 -0.99 9.28 -15.11
C ALA A 13 -0.17 10.02 -14.03
N ILE A 14 0.19 9.32 -12.95
CA ILE A 14 1.01 9.84 -11.86
C ILE A 14 2.41 10.21 -12.38
N TYR A 15 3.09 9.30 -13.08
CA TYR A 15 4.44 9.57 -13.62
C TYR A 15 4.44 10.78 -14.56
N ARG A 16 3.45 10.88 -15.44
CA ARG A 16 3.33 12.02 -16.35
C ARG A 16 3.22 13.33 -15.58
N LYS A 17 2.33 13.41 -14.59
CA LYS A 17 2.14 14.62 -13.77
C LYS A 17 3.39 14.96 -12.96
N LEU A 18 4.05 13.97 -12.37
CA LEU A 18 5.31 14.20 -11.62
C LEU A 18 6.43 14.72 -12.54
N ASN A 19 6.54 14.21 -13.77
CA ASN A 19 7.53 14.70 -14.71
C ASN A 19 7.23 16.14 -15.16
N THR A 20 5.96 16.46 -15.48
CA THR A 20 5.57 17.83 -15.82
C THR A 20 5.83 18.80 -14.66
N MET A 21 5.48 18.44 -13.43
CA MET A 21 5.76 19.29 -12.26
C MET A 21 7.26 19.48 -12.02
N ASP A 22 8.08 18.45 -12.30
CA ASP A 22 9.53 18.55 -12.20
C ASP A 22 10.13 19.46 -13.29
N GLU A 23 9.62 19.38 -14.51
CA GLU A 23 10.04 20.24 -15.62
C GLU A 23 9.63 21.71 -15.40
N GLU A 24 8.39 21.94 -14.97
CA GLU A 24 7.80 23.27 -14.79
C GLU A 24 8.12 23.90 -13.43
N LYS A 25 8.57 23.11 -12.45
CA LYS A 25 8.80 23.51 -11.05
C LYS A 25 7.56 24.08 -10.36
N ILE A 26 6.38 23.66 -10.82
CA ILE A 26 5.07 24.06 -10.29
C ILE A 26 4.35 22.80 -9.83
N ILE A 27 3.76 22.85 -8.63
CA ILE A 27 2.94 21.75 -8.13
C ILE A 27 1.54 21.82 -8.76
N ASP A 28 1.14 20.74 -9.43
CA ASP A 28 -0.21 20.50 -9.91
C ASP A 28 -0.99 19.61 -8.92
N LEU A 29 -1.87 20.22 -8.13
CA LEU A 29 -2.70 19.52 -7.15
C LEU A 29 -3.74 18.59 -7.78
N SER A 30 -3.97 18.64 -9.09
CA SER A 30 -4.83 17.66 -9.77
C SER A 30 -4.22 16.25 -9.76
N ILE A 31 -2.96 16.07 -9.36
CA ILE A 31 -2.38 14.75 -9.07
C ILE A 31 -3.08 14.03 -7.92
N LEU A 32 -3.71 14.77 -7.00
CA LEU A 32 -4.41 14.20 -5.84
C LEU A 32 -5.58 13.29 -6.25
N GLU A 33 -6.22 13.56 -7.39
CA GLU A 33 -7.27 12.69 -7.94
C GLU A 33 -6.72 11.33 -8.35
N GLU A 34 -5.52 11.30 -8.94
CA GLU A 34 -4.86 10.05 -9.32
C GLU A 34 -4.40 9.27 -8.08
N PHE A 35 -3.94 9.97 -7.04
CA PHE A 35 -3.66 9.34 -5.75
C PHE A 35 -4.91 8.72 -5.14
N GLN A 36 -6.05 9.40 -5.18
CA GLN A 36 -7.31 8.89 -4.64
C GLN A 36 -7.77 7.62 -5.38
N LYS A 37 -7.66 7.59 -6.72
CA LYS A 37 -7.96 6.39 -7.51
C LYS A 37 -7.07 5.22 -7.09
N LEU A 38 -5.76 5.44 -6.98
CA LEU A 38 -4.81 4.40 -6.58
C LEU A 38 -5.03 3.93 -5.13
N GLN A 39 -5.40 4.81 -4.20
CA GLN A 39 -5.81 4.43 -2.84
C GLN A 39 -7.06 3.53 -2.85
N ALA A 40 -8.02 3.82 -3.72
CA ALA A 40 -9.21 2.99 -3.88
C ALA A 40 -8.84 1.59 -4.39
N GLU A 41 -7.91 1.47 -5.35
CA GLU A 41 -7.43 0.17 -5.82
C GLU A 41 -6.75 -0.66 -4.73
N PHE A 42 -5.88 -0.05 -3.91
CA PHE A 42 -5.32 -0.74 -2.74
C PHE A 42 -6.39 -1.15 -1.73
N SER A 43 -7.42 -0.32 -1.52
CA SER A 43 -8.54 -0.65 -0.64
C SER A 43 -9.36 -1.84 -1.17
N GLU A 44 -9.53 -1.95 -2.49
CA GLU A 44 -10.17 -3.10 -3.12
C GLU A 44 -9.34 -4.38 -2.96
N ILE A 45 -8.02 -4.30 -3.09
CA ILE A 45 -7.11 -5.43 -2.82
C ILE A 45 -7.27 -5.89 -1.36
N GLU A 46 -7.21 -4.95 -0.41
CA GLU A 46 -7.41 -5.23 1.02
C GLU A 46 -8.75 -5.92 1.30
N ALA A 47 -9.84 -5.41 0.71
CA ALA A 47 -11.17 -5.98 0.88
C ALA A 47 -11.27 -7.40 0.30
N ARG A 48 -10.59 -7.69 -0.82
CA ARG A 48 -10.53 -9.04 -1.39
C ARG A 48 -9.80 -10.01 -0.47
N CYS A 49 -8.68 -9.62 0.12
CA CYS A 49 -7.94 -10.48 1.06
C CYS A 49 -8.79 -10.88 2.28
N ILE A 50 -9.72 -10.01 2.71
CA ILE A 50 -10.62 -10.29 3.84
C ILE A 50 -11.82 -11.15 3.42
N LYS A 51 -12.40 -10.87 2.24
CA LYS A 51 -13.68 -11.47 1.80
C LYS A 51 -13.51 -12.77 1.02
N ASP A 52 -12.45 -12.89 0.23
CA ASP A 52 -12.25 -14.01 -0.70
C ASP A 52 -11.38 -15.08 -0.03
N GLN A 53 -12.00 -16.13 0.49
CA GLN A 53 -11.32 -17.27 1.14
C GLN A 53 -10.60 -18.20 0.14
N LYS A 54 -10.35 -17.74 -1.09
CA LYS A 54 -9.61 -18.51 -2.11
C LYS A 54 -8.11 -18.55 -1.88
N LEU A 55 -7.57 -17.52 -1.22
CA LEU A 55 -6.15 -17.48 -0.87
C LEU A 55 -5.93 -18.14 0.48
N ALA A 56 -4.80 -18.83 0.63
CA ALA A 56 -4.32 -19.24 1.95
C ALA A 56 -4.18 -18.00 2.85
N ILE A 57 -4.45 -18.17 4.15
CA ILE A 57 -4.50 -17.06 5.11
C ILE A 57 -3.17 -16.31 5.13
N GLU A 58 -2.05 -17.03 5.05
CA GLU A 58 -0.70 -16.46 5.04
C GLU A 58 -0.46 -15.60 3.80
N ASP A 59 -0.94 -16.03 2.64
CA ASP A 59 -0.84 -15.28 1.38
C ASP A 59 -1.72 -14.05 1.38
N ALA A 60 -2.96 -14.20 1.84
CA ALA A 60 -3.90 -13.11 2.01
C ALA A 60 -3.35 -12.05 2.98
N PHE A 61 -2.72 -12.48 4.07
CA PHE A 61 -2.10 -11.58 5.04
C PHE A 61 -0.95 -10.78 4.43
N ILE A 62 -0.03 -11.42 3.68
CA ILE A 62 1.10 -10.74 3.04
C ILE A 62 0.60 -9.69 2.02
N ILE A 63 -0.38 -10.07 1.18
CA ILE A 63 -0.97 -9.15 0.19
C ILE A 63 -1.69 -7.98 0.89
N TYR A 64 -2.49 -8.28 1.92
CA TYR A 64 -3.18 -7.27 2.71
C TYR A 64 -2.18 -6.28 3.32
N HIS A 65 -1.11 -6.78 3.94
CA HIS A 65 -0.09 -5.95 4.57
C HIS A 65 0.63 -5.05 3.56
N ALA A 66 1.04 -5.61 2.42
CA ALA A 66 1.66 -4.85 1.34
C ALA A 66 0.73 -3.74 0.81
N SER A 67 -0.52 -4.09 0.49
CA SER A 67 -1.53 -3.15 -0.01
C SER A 67 -1.82 -2.03 0.98
N ARG A 68 -2.04 -2.38 2.25
CA ARG A 68 -2.29 -1.41 3.33
C ARG A 68 -1.10 -0.47 3.51
N SER A 69 0.12 -0.99 3.52
CA SER A 69 1.32 -0.15 3.65
C SER A 69 1.45 0.82 2.47
N SER A 70 1.21 0.38 1.24
CA SER A 70 1.23 1.25 0.05
C SER A 70 0.17 2.34 0.13
N ARG A 71 -1.08 1.99 0.47
CA ARG A 71 -2.16 2.96 0.63
C ARG A 71 -1.81 4.03 1.67
N MET A 72 -1.27 3.63 2.81
CA MET A 72 -0.90 4.56 3.87
C MET A 72 0.25 5.51 3.51
N ILE A 73 1.27 5.01 2.80
CA ILE A 73 2.35 5.86 2.26
C ILE A 73 1.75 6.85 1.26
N LEU A 74 0.82 6.39 0.40
CA LEU A 74 0.14 7.25 -0.56
C LEU A 74 -0.76 8.30 0.11
N GLU A 75 -1.42 7.98 1.22
CA GLU A 75 -2.15 8.95 2.06
C GLU A 75 -1.20 10.02 2.60
N LYS A 76 0.01 9.63 3.05
CA LYS A 76 1.02 10.55 3.56
C LYS A 76 1.55 11.48 2.45
N ILE A 77 1.86 10.92 1.27
CA ILE A 77 2.23 11.69 0.07
C ILE A 77 1.13 12.70 -0.26
N SER A 78 -0.13 12.25 -0.31
CA SER A 78 -1.28 13.11 -0.61
C SER A 78 -1.40 14.27 0.37
N GLN A 79 -1.19 14.02 1.66
CA GLN A 79 -1.22 15.08 2.68
C GLN A 79 -0.09 16.09 2.46
N ARG A 80 1.13 15.63 2.18
CA ARG A 80 2.27 16.53 1.93
C ARG A 80 2.09 17.37 0.67
N PHE A 81 1.54 16.82 -0.41
CA PHE A 81 1.20 17.62 -1.59
C PHE A 81 0.24 18.76 -1.27
N LYS A 82 -0.78 18.52 -0.42
CA LYS A 82 -1.72 19.56 0.03
C LYS A 82 -1.06 20.64 0.89
N GLU A 83 0.01 20.30 1.59
CA GLU A 83 0.73 21.19 2.51
C GLU A 83 1.96 21.85 1.87
N ALA A 84 2.37 21.40 0.68
CA ALA A 84 3.65 21.75 0.07
C ALA A 84 3.83 23.25 -0.17
N GLU A 85 2.76 23.97 -0.54
CA GLU A 85 2.80 25.43 -0.69
C GLU A 85 3.09 26.13 0.64
N LYS A 86 2.42 25.69 1.72
CA LYS A 86 2.55 26.28 3.07
C LYS A 86 3.89 25.95 3.71
N GLN A 87 4.45 24.79 3.40
CA GLN A 87 5.71 24.30 3.96
C GLN A 87 6.93 24.60 3.07
N HIS A 88 6.74 25.34 1.97
CA HIS A 88 7.78 25.63 0.99
C HIS A 88 8.50 24.36 0.47
N GLU A 89 7.75 23.26 0.32
CA GLU A 89 8.26 21.98 -0.19
C GLU A 89 8.19 21.87 -1.72
N ASN A 90 7.81 22.94 -2.44
CA ASN A 90 7.86 22.99 -3.90
C ASN A 90 9.31 23.25 -4.38
N PRO A 91 9.92 22.43 -5.25
CA PRO A 91 9.44 21.18 -5.87
C PRO A 91 9.94 19.91 -5.16
N ILE A 92 10.59 20.03 -4.01
CA ILE A 92 11.18 18.92 -3.25
C ILE A 92 10.19 17.75 -3.10
N ILE A 93 8.92 18.03 -2.85
CA ILE A 93 7.88 17.00 -2.72
C ILE A 93 7.73 16.13 -3.98
N VAL A 94 7.95 16.70 -5.16
CA VAL A 94 7.91 16.01 -6.45
C VAL A 94 9.09 15.05 -6.56
N ASP A 95 10.32 15.51 -6.26
CA ASP A 95 11.53 14.69 -6.30
C ASP A 95 11.46 13.52 -5.33
N LEU A 96 11.05 13.79 -4.08
CA LEU A 96 10.85 12.76 -3.07
C LEU A 96 9.80 11.73 -3.52
N SER A 97 8.72 12.18 -4.15
CA SER A 97 7.68 11.28 -4.65
C SER A 97 8.16 10.43 -5.83
N LYS A 98 8.96 10.99 -6.74
CA LYS A 98 9.57 10.25 -7.86
C LYS A 98 10.46 9.11 -7.38
N ASN A 99 11.05 9.19 -6.19
CA ASN A 99 11.81 8.10 -5.59
C ASN A 99 10.93 6.98 -5.03
N ILE A 100 9.68 7.25 -4.65
CA ILE A 100 8.80 6.25 -4.03
C ILE A 100 7.95 5.51 -5.05
N PHE A 101 7.39 6.23 -6.03
CA PHE A 101 6.43 5.65 -6.98
C PHE A 101 6.94 4.45 -7.77
N PRO A 102 8.22 4.36 -8.19
CA PRO A 102 8.77 3.14 -8.80
C PRO A 102 8.63 1.91 -7.91
N HIS A 103 9.00 2.02 -6.62
CA HIS A 103 8.87 0.92 -5.68
C HIS A 103 7.42 0.53 -5.41
N MET A 104 6.52 1.52 -5.39
CA MET A 104 5.09 1.28 -5.20
C MET A 104 4.46 0.58 -6.41
N ASN A 105 4.85 0.97 -7.63
CA ASN A 105 4.41 0.32 -8.88
C ASN A 105 4.91 -1.13 -8.96
N ASP A 106 6.19 -1.37 -8.66
CA ASP A 106 6.76 -2.73 -8.63
C ASP A 106 5.99 -3.65 -7.67
N LEU A 107 5.73 -3.16 -6.45
CA LEU A 107 4.96 -3.91 -5.46
C LEU A 107 3.51 -4.12 -5.92
N TYR A 108 2.87 -3.08 -6.47
CA TYR A 108 1.50 -3.16 -7.00
C TYR A 108 1.38 -4.24 -8.09
N ASN A 109 2.32 -4.30 -9.03
CA ASN A 109 2.30 -5.27 -10.12
C ASN A 109 2.40 -6.71 -9.58
N LEU A 110 3.24 -6.94 -8.57
CA LEU A 110 3.36 -8.26 -7.93
C LEU A 110 2.09 -8.68 -7.19
N ILE A 111 1.54 -7.80 -6.34
CA ILE A 111 0.34 -8.15 -5.55
C ILE A 111 -0.90 -8.26 -6.44
N SER A 112 -0.99 -7.47 -7.51
CA SER A 112 -2.10 -7.50 -8.46
C SER A 112 -2.09 -8.76 -9.34
N ALA A 113 -0.95 -9.42 -9.49
CA ALA A 113 -0.84 -10.71 -10.16
C ALA A 113 -1.35 -11.88 -9.30
N CYS A 114 -1.38 -11.74 -7.96
CA CYS A 114 -1.72 -12.80 -7.02
C CYS A 114 -3.23 -12.96 -6.77
N LYS A 115 -4.06 -12.93 -7.83
CA LYS A 115 -5.54 -12.87 -7.68
C LYS A 115 -6.20 -14.15 -7.15
N ARG A 116 -5.56 -15.30 -7.33
CA ARG A 116 -6.16 -16.62 -7.01
C ARG A 116 -5.21 -17.53 -6.25
N GLU A 117 -3.93 -17.47 -6.59
CA GLU A 117 -2.89 -18.24 -5.94
C GLU A 117 -1.60 -17.42 -5.95
N MET A 118 -0.80 -17.54 -4.89
CA MET A 118 0.51 -16.93 -4.81
C MET A 118 1.58 -17.94 -5.28
N PRO A 119 2.39 -17.61 -6.31
CA PRO A 119 3.50 -18.47 -6.69
C PRO A 119 4.47 -18.70 -5.52
N LYS A 120 5.08 -19.88 -5.44
CA LYS A 120 5.93 -20.31 -4.31
C LYS A 120 7.06 -19.33 -3.91
N ASN A 121 7.55 -18.52 -4.86
CA ASN A 121 8.62 -17.54 -4.64
C ASN A 121 8.13 -16.09 -4.49
N PHE A 122 6.83 -15.84 -4.56
CA PHE A 122 6.29 -14.49 -4.52
C PHE A 122 6.23 -13.92 -3.10
N ARG A 123 6.09 -14.76 -2.07
CA ARG A 123 6.06 -14.30 -0.67
C ARG A 123 7.31 -13.49 -0.31
N SER A 124 8.48 -14.08 -0.50
CA SER A 124 9.76 -13.41 -0.20
C SER A 124 9.98 -12.18 -1.08
N LEU A 125 9.59 -12.26 -2.35
CA LEU A 125 9.71 -11.13 -3.28
C LEU A 125 8.80 -9.95 -2.90
N ILE A 126 7.55 -10.21 -2.53
CA ILE A 126 6.60 -9.18 -2.06
C ILE A 126 7.14 -8.54 -0.78
N LEU A 127 7.63 -9.33 0.18
CA LEU A 127 8.20 -8.81 1.43
C LEU A 127 9.46 -7.96 1.17
N GLN A 128 10.33 -8.39 0.25
CA GLN A 128 11.50 -7.62 -0.15
C GLN A 128 11.10 -6.29 -0.80
N ARG A 129 10.14 -6.30 -1.72
CA ARG A 129 9.65 -5.08 -2.40
C ARG A 129 8.91 -4.14 -1.46
N LEU A 130 8.15 -4.69 -0.52
CA LEU A 130 7.54 -3.93 0.56
C LEU A 130 8.60 -3.25 1.43
N LYS A 131 9.67 -3.97 1.80
CA LYS A 131 10.79 -3.37 2.53
C LYS A 131 11.40 -2.21 1.74
N SER A 132 11.73 -2.41 0.46
CA SER A 132 12.27 -1.34 -0.39
C SER A 132 11.36 -0.12 -0.47
N LEU A 133 10.04 -0.33 -0.60
CA LEU A 133 9.06 0.76 -0.59
C LEU A 133 9.07 1.52 0.75
N ARG A 134 9.09 0.81 1.88
CA ARG A 134 9.13 1.43 3.21
C ARG A 134 10.44 2.17 3.46
N ASP A 135 11.57 1.64 3.00
CA ASP A 135 12.88 2.26 3.11
C ASP A 135 12.93 3.58 2.30
N ALA A 136 12.41 3.58 1.06
CA ALA A 136 12.31 4.77 0.23
C ALA A 136 11.37 5.84 0.84
N ALA A 137 10.23 5.40 1.40
CA ALA A 137 9.32 6.27 2.10
C ALA A 137 9.94 6.86 3.38
N ALA A 138 10.72 6.07 4.13
CA ALA A 138 11.41 6.53 5.32
C ALA A 138 12.48 7.59 4.97
N ALA A 139 13.31 7.32 3.95
CA ALA A 139 14.32 8.27 3.47
C ALA A 139 13.71 9.60 2.99
N SER A 140 12.46 9.57 2.55
CA SER A 140 11.72 10.73 2.08
C SER A 140 10.82 11.38 3.13
N SER A 141 10.85 10.94 4.39
CA SER A 141 9.91 11.39 5.45
C SER A 141 8.43 11.25 5.05
N MET A 142 8.11 10.16 4.35
CA MET A 142 6.76 9.79 3.88
C MET A 142 6.28 8.47 4.45
N LEU A 143 7.06 7.85 5.34
CA LEU A 143 6.61 6.69 6.09
C LEU A 143 5.56 7.13 7.14
N PRO A 144 4.40 6.46 7.23
CA PRO A 144 3.44 6.72 8.28
C PRO A 144 4.04 6.47 9.67
N SER A 145 3.66 7.29 10.64
CA SER A 145 3.96 7.08 12.05
C SER A 145 3.19 5.88 12.63
N ILE A 146 3.66 5.37 13.76
CA ILE A 146 2.99 4.28 14.50
C ILE A 146 1.52 4.65 14.82
N THR A 147 1.26 5.90 15.17
CA THR A 147 -0.09 6.39 15.47
C THR A 147 -0.97 6.36 14.24
N GLU A 148 -0.43 6.76 13.07
CA GLU A 148 -1.13 6.67 11.79
C GLU A 148 -1.38 5.19 11.41
N GLU A 149 -0.40 4.29 11.55
CA GLU A 149 -0.54 2.85 11.25
C GLU A 149 -1.62 2.15 12.08
N LYS A 150 -1.76 2.55 13.35
CA LYS A 150 -2.78 2.05 14.26
C LYS A 150 -4.18 2.59 13.97
N ARG A 151 -4.32 3.61 13.11
CA ARG A 151 -5.61 4.21 12.77
C ARG A 151 -6.52 3.18 12.11
N GLY A 152 -7.72 3.02 12.66
CA GLY A 152 -8.73 2.06 12.19
C GLY A 152 -8.60 0.65 12.78
N ILE A 153 -7.59 0.37 13.63
CA ILE A 153 -7.53 -0.90 14.38
C ILE A 153 -8.36 -0.74 15.66
N SER A 154 -9.46 -1.50 15.76
CA SER A 154 -10.26 -1.55 16.99
C SER A 154 -9.49 -2.33 18.06
N LYS A 155 -9.02 -1.62 19.10
CA LYS A 155 -8.35 -2.25 20.27
C LYS A 155 -9.22 -3.32 20.93
N ILE A 156 -10.54 -3.09 20.95
CA ILE A 156 -11.52 -4.02 21.54
C ILE A 156 -11.57 -5.31 20.72
N MET A 157 -11.69 -5.19 19.39
CA MET A 157 -11.70 -6.35 18.50
C MET A 157 -10.37 -7.12 18.59
N LEU A 158 -9.24 -6.41 18.57
CA LEU A 158 -7.93 -7.03 18.66
C LEU A 158 -7.77 -7.82 19.98
N ARG A 159 -8.16 -7.22 21.12
CA ARG A 159 -8.11 -7.88 22.42
C ARG A 159 -9.02 -9.11 22.46
N LYS A 160 -10.22 -9.02 21.88
CA LYS A 160 -11.14 -10.16 21.78
C LYS A 160 -10.56 -11.29 20.93
N SER A 161 -9.95 -10.98 19.79
CA SER A 161 -9.28 -11.98 18.96
C SER A 161 -8.11 -12.65 19.68
N PHE A 162 -7.30 -11.88 20.43
CA PHE A 162 -6.23 -12.47 21.25
C PHE A 162 -6.74 -13.37 22.36
N GLN A 163 -7.84 -12.97 23.02
CA GLN A 163 -8.46 -13.80 24.05
C GLN A 163 -8.95 -15.12 23.46
N ASN A 164 -9.66 -15.08 22.33
CA ASN A 164 -10.12 -16.29 21.65
C ASN A 164 -8.96 -17.22 21.30
N ILE A 165 -7.85 -16.69 20.76
CA ILE A 165 -6.66 -17.49 20.46
C ILE A 165 -6.08 -18.11 21.73
N ALA A 166 -5.98 -17.35 22.83
CA ALA A 166 -5.47 -17.86 24.09
C ALA A 166 -6.36 -18.97 24.66
N ASP A 167 -7.68 -18.80 24.58
CA ASP A 167 -8.66 -19.79 25.02
C ASP A 167 -8.57 -21.07 24.17
N ASP A 168 -8.43 -20.94 22.84
CA ASP A 168 -8.25 -22.07 21.92
C ASP A 168 -6.95 -22.85 22.23
N PHE A 169 -5.84 -22.15 22.47
CA PHE A 169 -4.57 -22.78 22.88
C PHE A 169 -4.71 -23.52 24.22
N GLN A 170 -5.40 -22.91 25.17
CA GLN A 170 -5.60 -23.52 26.49
C GLN A 170 -6.50 -24.75 26.41
N ALA A 171 -7.51 -24.75 25.52
CA ALA A 171 -8.33 -25.93 25.25
C ALA A 171 -7.51 -27.06 24.66
N MET A 172 -6.67 -26.79 23.65
CA MET A 172 -5.78 -27.80 23.04
C MET A 172 -4.81 -28.44 24.05
N LEU A 173 -4.26 -27.64 24.97
CA LEU A 173 -3.34 -28.14 26.00
C LEU A 173 -4.02 -28.96 27.11
N ASN A 174 -5.32 -28.81 27.31
CA ASN A 174 -6.09 -29.57 28.29
C ASN A 174 -6.69 -30.87 27.71
N GLU A 175 -6.60 -31.08 26.40
CA GLU A 175 -7.05 -32.28 25.69
C GLU A 175 -5.92 -33.31 25.46
N GLU A 176 -4.69 -33.02 25.92
CA GLU A 176 -3.54 -33.95 26.02
C GLU A 176 -3.36 -34.50 27.45
#